data_AF-A0A4S1G211-F1
#
_entry.id   AF-A0A4S1G211-F1
#
_cell.length_a   1.000
_cell.length_b   1.000
_cell.length_c   1.000
_cell.angle_alpha   90.00
_cell.angle_beta   90.00
_cell.angle_gamma   90.00
#
_symmetry.space_group_name_H-M   'P 1'
#
loop_
_entity.id
_entity.type
_entity.pdbx_description
1 polymer ?
#
loop_
_entity_poly.entity_id
_entity_poly.type
_entity_poly.pdbx_seq_one_letter_code
_entity_poly.pdbx_strand_id
1 'polypeptide(L)'
;SASFHSGWGLRTLADDAVFFNPMSYHNGSIWPHDTALCGVGLARYGERESVVRLMSGTFEAAVHFNMRLPELFCGFTRAPGEAPIAYPVACLPQAWSAGSAFMLMQACLGLEIDGWEGELH
;
A
#
# COMPACT_ATOMS: atom_id res chain seq x y z
N SER A 1 0.49 -8.97 11.13
CA SER A 1 0.84 -10.35 10.71
C SER A 1 1.91 -10.26 9.64
N ALA A 2 2.97 -11.06 9.73
CA ALA A 2 4.00 -11.11 8.69
C ALA A 2 3.46 -11.63 7.33
N SER A 3 2.44 -12.50 7.35
CA SER A 3 1.94 -13.21 6.15
C SER A 3 1.28 -12.32 5.08
N PHE A 4 0.67 -11.19 5.50
CA PHE A 4 0.08 -10.22 4.56
C PHE A 4 1.10 -9.20 4.05
N HIS A 5 2.15 -8.93 4.81
CA HIS A 5 3.09 -7.87 4.49
C HIS A 5 4.19 -8.39 3.57
N SER A 6 4.18 -7.92 2.33
CA SER A 6 5.17 -8.31 1.32
C SER A 6 6.50 -7.60 1.43
N GLY A 7 6.57 -6.48 2.17
CA GLY A 7 7.69 -5.52 2.11
C GLY A 7 7.46 -4.35 1.14
N TRP A 8 6.50 -4.47 0.21
CA TRP A 8 6.04 -3.37 -0.65
C TRP A 8 4.70 -2.77 -0.20
N GLY A 9 3.88 -3.59 0.45
CA GLY A 9 2.53 -3.26 0.91
C GLY A 9 1.81 -4.50 1.42
N LEU A 10 0.51 -4.37 1.66
CA LEU A 10 -0.32 -5.48 2.13
C LEU A 10 -0.96 -6.23 0.95
N ARG A 11 -0.85 -7.56 0.98
CA ARG A 11 -1.52 -8.46 0.05
C ARG A 11 -3.01 -8.51 0.36
N THR A 12 -3.81 -8.75 -0.67
CA THR A 12 -5.25 -9.04 -0.55
C THR A 12 -5.53 -10.37 0.16
N LEU A 13 -4.57 -11.28 0.19
CA LEU A 13 -4.63 -12.55 0.91
C LEU A 13 -3.25 -12.90 1.50
N ALA A 14 -3.23 -13.53 2.67
CA ALA A 14 -2.00 -14.00 3.32
C ALA A 14 -1.29 -15.07 2.45
N ASP A 15 0.04 -15.13 2.51
CA ASP A 15 0.84 -16.07 1.71
C ASP A 15 0.73 -17.54 2.12
N ASP A 16 0.17 -17.82 3.30
CA ASP A 16 -0.11 -19.16 3.81
C ASP A 16 -1.56 -19.63 3.52
N ALA A 17 -2.36 -18.80 2.85
CA ALA A 17 -3.73 -19.16 2.49
C ALA A 17 -3.77 -20.11 1.28
N VAL A 18 -4.71 -21.08 1.31
CA VAL A 18 -4.87 -22.12 0.25
C VAL A 18 -5.01 -21.53 -1.16
N PHE A 19 -5.69 -20.40 -1.31
CA PHE A 19 -5.94 -19.76 -2.60
C PHE A 19 -4.99 -18.60 -2.92
N PHE A 20 -3.90 -18.45 -2.15
CA PHE A 20 -2.92 -17.42 -2.40
C PHE A 20 -2.27 -17.59 -3.77
N ASN A 21 -2.28 -16.50 -4.54
CA ASN A 21 -1.55 -16.38 -5.78
C ASN A 21 -1.06 -14.92 -5.90
N PRO A 22 0.26 -14.66 -5.89
CA PRO A 22 0.80 -13.30 -5.94
C PRO A 22 0.46 -12.57 -7.25
N MET A 23 0.07 -13.28 -8.30
CA MET A 23 -0.38 -12.73 -9.58
C MET A 23 -1.91 -12.72 -9.72
N SER A 24 -2.67 -13.03 -8.67
CA SER A 24 -4.13 -12.94 -8.70
C SER A 24 -4.60 -11.52 -8.45
N TYR A 25 -5.64 -11.08 -9.16
CA TYR A 25 -6.21 -9.74 -9.02
C TYR A 25 -6.71 -9.46 -7.59
N HIS A 26 -7.27 -10.46 -6.89
CA HIS A 26 -7.81 -10.32 -5.52
C HIS A 26 -7.36 -11.38 -4.49
N ASN A 27 -6.55 -12.37 -4.88
CA ASN A 27 -6.10 -13.44 -3.95
C ASN A 27 -4.60 -13.40 -3.71
N GLY A 28 -3.97 -12.23 -3.69
CA GLY A 28 -2.56 -12.13 -3.34
C GLY A 28 -1.83 -10.91 -3.87
N SER A 29 -2.39 -10.17 -4.84
CA SER A 29 -1.86 -8.87 -5.26
C SER A 29 -1.89 -7.84 -4.15
N ILE A 30 -1.17 -6.74 -4.37
CA ILE A 30 -1.10 -5.58 -3.47
C ILE A 30 -1.80 -4.41 -4.14
N TRP A 31 -2.72 -3.82 -3.39
CA TRP A 31 -3.45 -2.62 -3.78
C TRP A 31 -2.93 -1.46 -2.92
N PRO A 32 -2.37 -0.38 -3.50
CA PRO A 32 -1.91 0.77 -2.72
C PRO A 32 -3.00 1.36 -1.82
N HIS A 33 -4.24 1.37 -2.32
CA HIS A 33 -5.42 1.84 -1.60
C HIS A 33 -5.71 0.99 -0.35
N ASP A 34 -5.71 -0.33 -0.48
CA ASP A 34 -5.99 -1.22 0.66
C ASP A 34 -4.88 -1.11 1.71
N THR A 35 -3.62 -1.00 1.24
CA THR A 35 -2.48 -0.74 2.12
C THR A 35 -2.64 0.56 2.89
N ALA A 36 -3.10 1.63 2.23
CA ALA A 36 -3.36 2.91 2.86
C ALA A 36 -4.51 2.88 3.86
N LEU A 37 -5.63 2.23 3.52
CA LEU A 37 -6.76 2.04 4.44
C LEU A 37 -6.35 1.30 5.72
N CYS A 38 -5.60 0.21 5.58
CA CYS A 38 -5.05 -0.50 6.73
C CYS A 38 -4.07 0.38 7.52
N GLY A 39 -3.23 1.18 6.84
CA GLY A 39 -2.33 2.14 7.47
C GLY A 39 -3.06 3.18 8.32
N VAL A 40 -4.14 3.77 7.81
CA VAL A 40 -4.99 4.71 8.58
C VAL A 40 -5.63 4.00 9.78
N GLY A 41 -6.10 2.77 9.60
CA GLY A 41 -6.61 1.96 10.71
C GLY A 41 -5.56 1.76 11.81
N LEU A 42 -4.37 1.30 11.44
CA LEU A 42 -3.23 1.13 12.35
C LEU A 42 -2.89 2.42 13.09
N ALA A 43 -2.89 3.57 12.40
CA ALA A 43 -2.63 4.87 13.03
C ALA A 43 -3.66 5.19 14.14
N ARG A 44 -4.94 4.90 13.91
CA ARG A 44 -6.01 5.09 14.92
C ARG A 44 -5.83 4.20 16.14
N TYR A 45 -5.20 3.04 16.00
CA TYR A 45 -4.85 2.15 17.12
C TYR A 45 -3.48 2.46 17.75
N GLY A 46 -2.77 3.49 17.28
CA GLY A 46 -1.45 3.88 17.81
C GLY A 46 -0.27 3.05 17.29
N GLU A 47 -0.47 2.21 16.27
CA GLU A 47 0.53 1.29 15.69
C GLU A 47 1.53 2.00 14.75
N ARG A 48 2.21 3.02 15.27
CA ARG A 48 3.04 3.96 14.46
C ARG A 48 4.14 3.28 13.65
N GLU A 49 4.86 2.33 14.23
CA GLU A 49 5.93 1.63 13.50
C GLU A 49 5.40 0.90 12.26
N SER A 50 4.24 0.27 12.39
CA SER A 50 3.61 -0.45 11.28
C SER A 50 3.18 0.52 10.19
N VAL A 51 2.66 1.69 10.55
CA VAL A 51 2.30 2.74 9.58
C VAL A 51 3.52 3.23 8.81
N VAL A 52 4.63 3.53 9.51
CA VAL A 52 5.89 3.95 8.88
C VAL A 52 6.41 2.87 7.92
N ARG A 53 6.38 1.60 8.33
CA ARG A 53 6.78 0.48 7.45
C ARG A 53 5.95 0.40 6.18
N LEU A 54 4.63 0.56 6.27
CA LEU A 54 3.75 0.54 5.10
C LEU A 54 3.98 1.74 4.18
N MET A 55 4.18 2.93 4.75
CA MET A 55 4.52 4.13 3.98
C MET A 55 5.85 3.97 3.23
N SER A 56 6.90 3.49 3.90
CA SER A 56 8.20 3.25 3.27
C SER A 56 8.09 2.25 2.11
N GLY A 57 7.47 1.10 2.33
CA GLY A 57 7.29 0.09 1.28
C GLY A 57 6.50 0.63 0.06
N THR A 58 5.42 1.36 0.32
CA THR A 58 4.57 1.94 -0.73
C THR A 58 5.30 3.05 -1.49
N PHE A 59 6.07 3.89 -0.80
CA PHE A 59 6.87 4.94 -1.41
C PHE A 59 7.98 4.37 -2.31
N GLU A 60 8.70 3.35 -1.83
CA GLU A 60 9.72 2.68 -2.65
C GLU A 60 9.09 1.99 -3.87
N ALA A 61 7.92 1.36 -3.73
CA ALA A 61 7.17 0.85 -4.87
C ALA A 61 6.81 1.97 -5.87
N ALA A 62 6.36 3.13 -5.39
CA ALA A 62 6.08 4.28 -6.24
C ALA A 62 7.32 4.74 -7.02
N VAL A 63 8.51 4.76 -6.41
CA VAL A 63 9.77 5.08 -7.09
C VAL A 63 10.02 4.13 -8.27
N HIS A 64 9.81 2.83 -8.08
CA HIS A 64 9.94 1.83 -9.16
C HIS A 64 8.91 2.03 -10.28
N PHE A 65 7.72 2.56 -9.97
CA PHE A 65 6.70 2.93 -10.94
C PHE A 65 6.76 4.40 -11.40
N ASN A 66 7.92 5.05 -11.32
CA ASN A 66 8.13 6.45 -11.74
C ASN A 66 7.14 7.44 -11.10
N MET A 67 6.84 7.26 -9.81
CA MET A 67 5.86 8.02 -9.03
C MET A 67 4.41 7.94 -9.57
N ARG A 68 4.11 6.92 -10.38
CA ARG A 68 2.78 6.63 -10.90
C ARG A 68 2.33 5.28 -10.33
N LEU A 69 1.74 5.28 -9.14
CA LEU A 69 1.26 4.02 -8.56
C LEU A 69 0.19 3.37 -9.46
N PRO A 70 0.33 2.07 -9.81
CA PRO A 70 -0.68 1.32 -10.56
C PRO A 70 -1.89 1.04 -9.67
N GLU A 71 -3.00 0.63 -10.30
CA GLU A 71 -4.18 0.07 -9.62
C GLU A 71 -3.81 -1.00 -8.59
N LEU A 72 -2.94 -1.91 -8.99
CA LEU A 72 -2.40 -3.01 -8.20
C LEU A 72 -1.06 -3.48 -8.79
N PHE A 73 -0.28 -4.20 -8.00
CA PHE A 73 0.90 -4.93 -8.47
C PHE A 73 0.98 -6.31 -7.80
N CYS A 74 1.81 -7.20 -8.35
CA CYS A 74 1.87 -8.58 -7.88
C CYS A 74 2.45 -8.66 -6.45
N GLY A 75 1.88 -9.53 -5.62
CA GLY A 75 2.21 -9.63 -4.19
C GLY A 75 3.40 -10.52 -3.84
N PHE A 76 4.42 -10.56 -4.69
CA PHE A 76 5.66 -11.26 -4.37
C PHE A 76 6.34 -10.64 -3.15
N THR A 77 6.97 -11.47 -2.32
CA THR A 77 7.79 -10.98 -1.20
C THR A 77 8.94 -10.16 -1.74
N ARG A 78 9.18 -9.00 -1.17
CA ARG A 78 10.32 -8.14 -1.48
C ARG A 78 11.63 -8.86 -1.15
N ALA A 79 12.48 -9.05 -2.15
CA ALA A 79 13.85 -9.49 -1.98
C ALA A 79 14.85 -8.33 -2.20
N PRO A 80 16.05 -8.38 -1.60
CA PRO A 80 17.07 -7.35 -1.81
C PRO A 80 17.43 -7.18 -3.28
N GLY A 81 17.36 -5.95 -3.79
CA GLY A 81 17.70 -5.61 -5.18
C GLY A 81 16.61 -5.87 -6.21
N GLU A 82 15.47 -6.44 -5.81
CA GLU A 82 14.33 -6.64 -6.71
C GLU A 82 13.38 -5.44 -6.72
N ALA A 83 12.71 -5.25 -7.86
CA ALA A 83 11.63 -4.27 -8.02
C ALA A 83 10.25 -4.95 -7.82
N PRO A 84 9.19 -4.20 -7.46
CA PRO A 84 7.84 -4.74 -7.46
C PRO A 84 7.46 -5.24 -8.86
N ILE A 85 6.85 -6.43 -8.92
CA ILE A 85 6.45 -7.03 -10.20
C ILE A 85 5.11 -6.42 -10.63
N ALA A 86 5.11 -5.76 -11.80
CA ALA A 86 3.92 -5.15 -12.37
C ALA A 86 2.83 -6.19 -12.67
N TYR A 87 1.57 -5.82 -12.44
CA TYR A 87 0.43 -6.61 -12.88
C TYR A 87 0.11 -6.27 -14.36
N PRO A 88 0.04 -7.26 -15.29
CA PRO A 88 0.09 -6.99 -16.74
C PRO A 88 -0.99 -6.06 -17.30
N VAL A 89 -2.19 -6.03 -16.70
CA VAL A 89 -3.33 -5.26 -17.19
C VAL A 89 -3.80 -4.19 -16.20
N ALA A 90 -2.92 -3.78 -15.27
CA ALA A 90 -3.24 -2.73 -14.30
C ALA A 90 -3.38 -1.37 -14.97
N CYS A 91 -4.32 -0.56 -14.48
CA CYS A 91 -4.39 0.85 -14.85
C CYS A 91 -3.20 1.64 -14.25
N LEU A 92 -2.57 2.52 -15.03
CA LEU A 92 -1.34 3.23 -14.65
C LEU A 92 -1.30 4.69 -15.15
N PRO A 93 -1.43 5.72 -14.28
CA PRO A 93 -1.75 5.62 -12.86
C PRO A 93 -3.25 5.37 -12.65
N GLN A 94 -3.62 5.00 -11.43
CA GLN A 94 -5.01 4.82 -11.05
C GLN A 94 -5.39 5.81 -9.91
N ALA A 95 -6.61 6.34 -9.95
CA ALA A 95 -7.05 7.44 -9.08
C ALA A 95 -7.03 7.12 -7.56
N TRP A 96 -7.58 5.98 -7.11
CA TRP A 96 -7.50 5.59 -5.68
C TRP A 96 -6.06 5.33 -5.24
N SER A 97 -5.21 4.86 -6.14
CA SER A 97 -3.80 4.55 -5.88
C SER A 97 -2.99 5.83 -5.70
N ALA A 98 -3.29 6.86 -6.49
CA ALA A 98 -2.74 8.20 -6.28
C ALA A 98 -3.18 8.81 -4.93
N GLY A 99 -4.45 8.62 -4.54
CA GLY A 99 -4.97 9.08 -3.25
C GLY A 99 -4.30 8.40 -2.03
N SER A 100 -3.81 7.18 -2.21
CA SER A 100 -3.22 6.35 -1.15
C SER A 100 -1.99 6.99 -0.50
N ALA A 101 -1.18 7.71 -1.29
CA ALA A 101 0.00 8.40 -0.79
C ALA A 101 -0.34 9.48 0.25
N PHE A 102 -1.41 10.23 0.02
CA PHE A 102 -1.87 11.27 0.95
C PHE A 102 -2.44 10.64 2.24
N MET A 103 -3.21 9.56 2.11
CA MET A 103 -3.75 8.84 3.27
C MET A 103 -2.64 8.26 4.17
N LEU A 104 -1.61 7.64 3.57
CA LEU A 104 -0.45 7.13 4.33
C LEU A 104 0.37 8.27 4.96
N MET A 105 0.51 9.40 4.27
CA MET A 105 1.18 10.59 4.82
C MET A 105 0.44 11.15 6.02
N GLN A 106 -0.89 11.33 5.92
CA GLN A 106 -1.74 11.74 7.04
C GLN A 106 -1.61 10.76 8.21
N ALA A 107 -1.68 9.45 7.94
CA ALA A 107 -1.53 8.41 8.96
C ALA A 107 -0.17 8.45 9.67
N CYS A 108 0.92 8.71 8.93
CA CYS A 108 2.26 8.82 9.51
C CYS A 108 2.42 10.07 10.39
N LEU A 109 1.90 11.20 9.93
CA LEU A 109 2.07 12.50 10.58
C LEU A 109 1.04 12.74 11.68
N GLY A 110 -0.05 11.96 11.71
CA GLY A 110 -1.16 12.16 12.61
C GLY A 110 -2.02 13.36 12.25
N LEU A 111 -2.05 13.73 10.96
CA LEU A 111 -2.76 14.91 10.46
C LEU A 111 -4.23 14.61 10.16
N GLU A 112 -5.11 15.51 10.56
CA GLU A 112 -6.52 15.54 10.19
C GLU A 112 -6.79 16.74 9.27
N ILE A 113 -7.43 16.50 8.13
CA ILE A 113 -7.74 17.54 7.14
C ILE A 113 -9.25 17.82 7.21
N ASP A 114 -9.62 19.04 7.58
CA ASP A 114 -10.98 19.55 7.39
C ASP A 114 -11.03 20.32 6.06
N GLY A 115 -11.59 19.67 5.04
CA GLY A 115 -11.73 20.27 3.71
C GLY A 115 -12.84 21.32 3.60
N TRP A 116 -13.77 21.39 4.56
CA TRP A 116 -14.87 22.36 4.56
C TRP A 116 -14.42 23.70 5.13
N GLU A 117 -13.70 23.65 6.26
CA GLU A 117 -13.14 24.84 6.90
C GLU A 117 -11.76 25.22 6.32
N GLY A 118 -11.12 24.30 5.59
CA GLY A 118 -9.78 24.52 5.03
C GLY A 118 -8.68 24.44 6.09
N GLU A 119 -8.86 23.62 7.12
CA GLU A 119 -7.99 23.49 8.28
C GLU A 119 -7.19 22.17 8.28
N LEU A 120 -6.03 22.20 8.94
CA LEU A 120 -5.15 21.05 9.16
C LEU A 120 -4.84 20.96 10.66
N HIS A 121 -5.22 19.85 11.29
CA HIS A 121 -4.99 19.57 12.71
C HIS A 121 -3.92 18.50 12.90
#